data_AF-A0A2U1V7B9-F1
#
_entry.id   AF-A0A2U1V7B9-F1
#
_cell.length_a   1.000
_cell.length_b   1.000
_cell.length_c   1.000
_cell.angle_alpha   90.00
_cell.angle_beta   90.00
_cell.angle_gamma   90.00
#
_symmetry.space_group_name_H-M   'P 1'
#
loop_
_entity.id
_entity.type
_entity.pdbx_description
1 polymer ?
#
loop_
_entity_poly.entity_id
_entity_poly.type
_entity_poly.pdbx_seq_one_letter_code
_entity_poly.pdbx_strand_id
1 'polypeptide(L)'
;MADELSEGRADRESARSGQAAPRHTRRLSDKILIAFHQACDQGDFEVAEELLRILETMLTRRPTAPDHNRRKNMESLVAAHERLWLLRHPEPGD
;
A
#
# COMPACT_ATOMS: atom_id res chain seq x y z
N MET A 1 -23.25 3.01 61.96
CA MET A 1 -23.76 3.37 60.63
C MET A 1 -22.85 4.48 60.11
N ALA A 2 -22.09 4.19 59.03
CA ALA A 2 -21.28 5.05 58.15
C ALA A 2 -20.39 6.14 58.83
N ASP A 3 -19.08 5.97 59.03
CA ASP A 3 -17.97 5.83 58.05
C ASP A 3 -17.92 7.04 57.09
N GLU A 4 -17.32 8.17 57.49
CA GLU A 4 -15.89 8.54 57.38
C GLU A 4 -15.40 8.85 55.94
N LEU A 5 -14.88 10.08 55.83
CA LEU A 5 -13.79 10.55 54.95
C LEU A 5 -14.08 11.03 53.52
N SER A 6 -13.93 12.35 53.42
CA SER A 6 -13.63 13.17 52.25
C SER A 6 -12.18 12.92 51.81
N GLU A 7 -11.97 12.33 50.63
CA GLU A 7 -10.66 12.31 49.95
C GLU A 7 -10.83 12.39 48.42
N GLY A 8 -9.98 13.20 47.79
CA GLY A 8 -9.58 12.96 46.40
C GLY A 8 -10.17 13.85 45.30
N ARG A 9 -9.86 15.16 45.31
CA ARG A 9 -9.61 15.87 44.04
C ARG A 9 -8.22 15.47 43.51
N ALA A 10 -8.09 15.44 42.19
CA ALA A 10 -6.89 15.18 41.39
C ALA A 10 -6.59 13.70 41.13
N ASP A 11 -7.01 13.20 39.96
CA ASP A 11 -6.13 12.58 38.96
C ASP A 11 -6.98 12.06 37.79
N ARG A 12 -7.28 12.91 36.80
CA ARG A 12 -7.73 12.48 35.46
C ARG A 12 -7.19 13.41 34.38
N GLU A 13 -5.93 13.80 34.52
CA GLU A 13 -5.11 14.07 33.35
C GLU A 13 -4.40 12.76 32.99
N SER A 14 -4.24 12.52 31.69
CA SER A 14 -3.56 11.36 31.10
C SER A 14 -4.42 10.12 30.83
N ALA A 15 -4.98 10.07 29.61
CA ALA A 15 -5.02 8.89 28.72
C ALA A 15 -6.05 9.02 27.59
N ARG A 16 -6.12 10.16 26.89
CA ARG A 16 -6.71 10.18 25.52
C ARG A 16 -5.71 10.54 24.42
N SER A 17 -4.42 10.50 24.75
CA SER A 17 -3.38 10.36 23.75
C SER A 17 -3.39 8.92 23.26
N GLY A 18 -3.86 8.66 22.04
CA GLY A 18 -3.45 7.43 21.34
C GLY A 18 -4.44 6.74 20.42
N GLN A 19 -5.66 7.23 20.19
CA GLN A 19 -6.39 6.79 18.99
C GLN A 19 -6.05 7.75 17.84
N ALA A 20 -4.78 7.71 17.44
CA ALA A 20 -4.44 8.10 16.08
C ALA A 20 -5.28 7.18 15.17
N ALA A 21 -6.31 7.74 14.54
CA ALA A 21 -7.05 7.07 13.49
C ALA A 21 -6.04 6.34 12.58
N PRO A 22 -6.30 5.08 12.18
CA PRO A 22 -5.34 4.31 11.42
C PRO A 22 -4.91 5.18 10.25
N ARG A 23 -3.63 5.55 10.22
CA ARG A 23 -3.05 6.34 9.15
C ARG A 23 -3.25 5.46 7.93
N HIS A 24 -4.31 5.69 7.17
CA HIS A 24 -4.67 4.87 6.02
C HIS A 24 -3.70 5.24 4.90
N THR A 25 -2.43 4.94 5.14
CA THR A 25 -1.38 5.07 4.16
C THR A 25 -1.68 4.03 3.11
N ARG A 26 -1.70 4.44 1.85
CA ARG A 26 -1.76 3.57 0.67
C ARG A 26 -1.00 2.26 0.91
N ARG A 27 -1.54 1.13 0.44
CA ARG A 27 -0.88 -0.18 0.60
C ARG A 27 0.49 -0.12 -0.07
N LEU A 28 1.43 -0.97 0.38
CA LEU A 28 2.73 -1.03 -0.26
C LEU A 28 2.62 -1.36 -1.76
N SER A 29 1.69 -2.22 -2.15
CA SER A 29 1.35 -2.50 -3.56
C SER A 29 0.99 -1.23 -4.34
N ASP A 30 0.17 -0.36 -3.74
CA ASP A 30 -0.25 0.90 -4.37
C ASP A 30 0.93 1.86 -4.52
N LYS A 31 1.83 1.88 -3.53
CA LYS A 31 3.06 2.70 -3.58
C LYS A 31 4.00 2.20 -4.67
N ILE A 32 4.15 0.88 -4.82
CA ILE A 32 4.98 0.27 -5.87
C ILE A 32 4.40 0.59 -7.25
N LEU A 33 3.08 0.52 -7.44
CA LEU A 33 2.45 0.90 -8.70
C LEU A 33 2.69 2.37 -9.06
N ILE A 34 2.63 3.29 -8.08
CA ILE A 34 2.96 4.70 -8.31
C ILE A 34 4.43 4.86 -8.74
N ALA A 35 5.36 4.22 -8.02
CA ALA A 35 6.77 4.27 -8.35
C ALA A 35 7.06 3.66 -9.74
N PHE A 36 6.36 2.58 -10.10
CA PHE A 36 6.43 1.98 -11.42
C PHE A 36 6.02 2.97 -12.52
N HIS A 37 4.86 3.64 -12.36
CA HIS A 37 4.43 4.65 -13.32
C HIS A 37 5.43 5.81 -13.41
N GLN A 38 5.96 6.27 -12.28
CA GLN A 38 6.99 7.30 -12.28
C GLN A 38 8.25 6.86 -13.02
N ALA A 39 8.72 5.62 -12.84
CA ALA A 39 9.86 5.08 -13.56
C ALA A 39 9.59 4.99 -15.08
N CYS A 40 8.38 4.54 -15.48
CA CYS A 40 7.95 4.58 -16.88
C CYS A 40 7.99 6.00 -17.46
N ASP A 41 7.47 6.98 -16.74
CA ASP A 41 7.42 8.38 -17.19
C ASP A 41 8.81 9.02 -17.28
N GLN A 42 9.78 8.50 -16.50
CA GLN A 42 11.19 8.89 -16.55
C GLN A 42 12.01 8.13 -17.61
N GLY A 43 11.41 7.13 -18.28
CA GLY A 43 12.12 6.24 -19.21
C GLY A 43 13.07 5.26 -18.54
N ASP A 44 13.04 5.14 -17.20
CA ASP A 44 13.86 4.19 -16.44
C ASP A 44 13.20 2.82 -16.42
N PHE A 45 13.32 2.12 -17.55
CA PHE A 45 12.64 0.85 -17.75
C PHE A 45 13.24 -0.31 -16.94
N GLU A 46 14.51 -0.21 -16.54
CA GLU A 46 15.14 -1.22 -15.68
C GLU A 46 14.52 -1.16 -14.28
N VAL A 47 14.44 0.03 -13.68
CA VAL A 47 13.78 0.23 -12.40
C VAL A 47 12.29 -0.13 -12.47
N ALA A 48 11.59 0.23 -13.55
CA ALA A 48 10.20 -0.15 -13.75
C ALA A 48 10.00 -1.68 -13.75
N GLU A 49 10.90 -2.43 -14.40
CA GLU A 49 10.85 -3.89 -14.42
C GLU A 49 11.10 -4.51 -13.04
N GLU A 50 12.07 -4.00 -12.28
CA GLU A 50 12.32 -4.47 -10.93
C GLU A 50 11.13 -4.24 -9.99
N LEU A 51 10.50 -3.07 -10.09
CA LEU A 51 9.29 -2.74 -9.32
C LEU A 51 8.14 -3.68 -9.66
N LEU A 52 7.95 -4.05 -10.93
CA LEU A 52 6.94 -5.03 -11.34
C LEU A 52 7.23 -6.42 -10.77
N ARG A 53 8.48 -6.89 -10.80
CA ARG A 53 8.86 -8.19 -10.20
C ARG A 53 8.57 -8.23 -8.70
N ILE A 54 8.82 -7.12 -7.99
CA ILE A 54 8.49 -7.00 -6.57
C ILE A 54 6.97 -7.06 -6.38
N LEU A 55 6.20 -6.32 -7.17
CA LEU A 55 4.73 -6.33 -7.10
C LEU A 55 4.16 -7.72 -7.37
N GLU A 56 4.61 -8.38 -8.44
CA GLU A 56 4.23 -9.75 -8.78
C GLU A 56 4.54 -10.70 -7.61
N THR A 57 5.75 -10.62 -7.06
CA THR A 57 6.17 -11.41 -5.89
C THR A 57 5.22 -11.19 -4.70
N MET A 58 4.78 -9.96 -4.46
CA MET A 58 3.83 -9.67 -3.37
C MET A 58 2.44 -10.25 -3.62
N LEU A 59 1.96 -10.22 -4.86
CA LEU A 59 0.60 -10.63 -5.23
C LEU A 59 0.45 -12.14 -5.44
N THR A 60 1.53 -12.83 -5.84
CA THR A 60 1.52 -14.27 -6.13
C THR A 60 1.94 -15.13 -4.93
N ARG A 61 2.57 -14.53 -3.91
CA ARG A 61 2.85 -15.21 -2.63
C ARG A 61 1.54 -15.73 -2.03
N ARG A 62 1.56 -16.99 -1.58
CA ARG A 62 0.39 -17.68 -1.00
C ARG A 62 -0.27 -16.81 0.07
N PRO A 63 -1.53 -16.35 -0.13
CA PRO A 63 -2.20 -15.53 0.85
C PRO A 63 -2.45 -16.34 2.13
N THR A 64 -2.08 -15.80 3.29
CA THR A 64 -2.40 -16.39 4.60
C THR A 64 -3.88 -16.19 4.99
N ALA A 65 -4.58 -15.31 4.28
CA ALA A 65 -6.01 -15.02 4.44
C ALA A 65 -6.68 -14.82 3.06
N PRO A 66 -8.00 -15.01 2.93
CA PRO A 66 -8.72 -14.75 1.69
C PRO A 66 -8.59 -13.27 1.28
N ASP A 67 -7.97 -13.03 0.13
CA ASP A 67 -7.84 -11.69 -0.46
C ASP A 67 -9.01 -11.39 -1.41
N HIS A 68 -9.99 -10.65 -0.89
CA HIS A 68 -11.17 -10.20 -1.66
C HIS A 68 -10.81 -9.32 -2.87
N ASN A 69 -9.61 -8.72 -2.90
CA ASN A 69 -9.14 -7.87 -3.99
C ASN A 69 -8.23 -8.61 -4.98
N ARG A 70 -7.97 -9.90 -4.80
CA ARG A 70 -6.99 -10.65 -5.60
C ARG A 70 -7.20 -10.51 -7.11
N ARG A 71 -8.44 -10.61 -7.57
CA ARG A 71 -8.78 -10.43 -8.99
C ARG A 71 -8.37 -9.05 -9.51
N LYS A 72 -8.78 -7.98 -8.82
CA LYS A 72 -8.45 -6.59 -9.18
C LYS A 72 -6.94 -6.33 -9.14
N ASN A 73 -6.26 -6.91 -8.15
CA ASN A 73 -4.81 -6.81 -8.02
C ASN A 73 -4.11 -7.49 -9.21
N MET A 74 -4.59 -8.66 -9.64
CA MET A 74 -4.06 -9.34 -10.82
C MET A 74 -4.33 -8.58 -12.11
N GLU A 75 -5.54 -8.04 -12.31
CA GLU A 75 -5.87 -7.19 -13.45
C GLU A 75 -4.95 -5.95 -13.50
N SER A 76 -4.68 -5.34 -12.35
CA SER A 76 -3.75 -4.20 -12.24
C SER A 76 -2.31 -4.60 -12.58
N LEU A 77 -1.86 -5.79 -12.18
CA LEU A 77 -0.52 -6.30 -12.52
C LEU A 77 -0.38 -6.55 -14.03
N VAL A 78 -1.40 -7.16 -14.66
CA VAL A 78 -1.42 -7.41 -16.11
C VAL A 78 -1.36 -6.09 -16.88
N ALA A 79 -2.21 -5.12 -16.53
CA ALA A 79 -2.20 -3.80 -17.18
C ALA A 79 -0.85 -3.08 -17.05
N ALA A 80 -0.16 -3.26 -15.92
CA ALA A 80 1.16 -2.68 -15.71
C ALA A 80 2.24 -3.37 -16.57
N HIS A 81 2.18 -4.70 -16.73
CA HIS A 81 3.04 -5.43 -17.68
C HIS A 81 2.82 -4.98 -19.12
N GLU A 82 1.56 -4.85 -19.55
CA GLU A 82 1.21 -4.38 -20.90
C GLU A 82 1.76 -2.98 -21.16
N ARG A 83 1.63 -2.06 -20.19
CA ARG A 83 2.22 -0.72 -20.29
C ARG A 83 3.73 -0.76 -20.51
N LEU A 84 4.46 -1.53 -19.69
CA LEU A 84 5.92 -1.61 -19.84
C LEU A 84 6.32 -2.22 -21.19
N TRP A 85 5.57 -3.22 -21.66
CA TRP A 85 5.80 -3.84 -22.97
C TRP A 85 5.66 -2.82 -24.11
N LEU A 86 4.56 -2.05 -24.13
CA LEU A 86 4.32 -1.01 -25.14
C LEU A 86 5.41 0.07 -25.13
N LEU A 87 5.91 0.47 -23.96
CA LEU A 87 6.97 1.47 -23.86
C LEU A 87 8.33 0.96 -24.38
N ARG A 88 8.60 -0.35 -24.28
CA ARG A 88 9.83 -0.97 -24.79
C ARG A 88 9.74 -1.35 -26.27
N HIS A 89 8.53 -1.50 -26.79
CA HIS A 89 8.26 -1.88 -28.17
C HIS A 89 7.30 -0.85 -28.78
N PRO A 90 7.78 0.40 -28.98
CA PRO A 90 6.98 1.37 -29.71
C PRO A 90 6.66 0.80 -31.09
N GLU A 91 5.37 0.77 -31.44
CA GLU A 91 4.95 0.32 -32.77
C GLU A 91 5.73 1.11 -33.83
N PRO A 92 6.31 0.44 -34.84
CA PRO A 92 7.03 1.15 -35.90
C PRO A 92 6.02 1.88 -36.79
N GLY A 93 5.67 3.13 -36.43
CA GLY A 93 5.01 4.06 -37.34
C GLY A 93 3.91 4.94 -36.77
N ASP A 94 4.29 5.93 -35.95
CA ASP A 94 3.61 7.23 -35.91
C ASP A 94 4.65 8.33 -36.25
#